data_AF-A0A662SVL2-F1
#
_entry.id   AF-A0A662SVL2-F1
#
_cell.length_a   1.000
_cell.length_b   1.000
_cell.length_c   1.000
_cell.angle_alpha   90.00
_cell.angle_beta   90.00
_cell.angle_gamma   90.00
#
_symmetry.space_group_name_H-M   'P 1'
#
loop_
_entity.id
_entity.type
_entity.pdbx_description
1 polymer ?
#
loop_
_entity_poly.entity_id
_entity_poly.type
_entity_poly.pdbx_seq_one_letter_code
_entity_poly.pdbx_strand_id
1 'polypeptide(L)'
;MSRYGRVRGVYYAYVVPALRRVAQAMGRVLRSSDDRALFILGDERYAKPSYFELLPEYAKSTAEGASYTRIKRVAEEFDEATS
;
A
#
# COMPACT_ATOMS: atom_id res chain seq x y z
N MET A 1 25.80 0.07 -24.10
CA MET A 1 25.74 0.20 -22.62
C MET A 1 24.74 1.30 -22.19
N SER A 2 23.43 1.19 -22.50
CA SER A 2 22.44 2.20 -22.07
C SER A 2 20.98 1.72 -22.22
N ARG A 3 20.54 0.80 -21.37
CA ARG A 3 19.09 0.53 -21.13
C ARG A 3 18.82 0.25 -19.65
N TYR A 4 19.76 -0.42 -18.98
CA TYR A 4 19.69 -0.70 -17.54
C TYR A 4 19.62 0.56 -16.66
N GLY A 5 20.36 1.63 -17.02
CA GLY A 5 20.35 2.87 -16.26
C GLY A 5 19.02 3.62 -16.29
N ARG A 6 18.25 3.53 -17.39
CA ARG A 6 16.98 4.25 -17.55
C ARG A 6 15.86 3.63 -16.72
N VAL A 7 15.77 2.30 -16.73
CA VAL A 7 14.76 1.56 -15.94
C VAL A 7 15.03 1.70 -14.44
N ARG A 8 16.29 1.54 -14.01
CA ARG A 8 16.68 1.81 -12.62
C ARG A 8 16.46 3.28 -12.24
N GLY A 9 16.81 4.21 -13.13
CA GLY A 9 16.58 5.64 -12.93
C GLY A 9 15.11 5.99 -12.69
N VAL A 10 14.19 5.45 -13.50
CA VAL A 10 12.75 5.66 -13.31
C VAL A 10 12.26 5.08 -11.97
N TYR A 11 12.73 3.88 -11.61
CA TYR A 11 12.37 3.26 -10.34
C TYR A 11 12.78 4.12 -9.14
N TYR A 12 14.04 4.58 -9.09
CA TYR A 12 14.52 5.41 -7.98
C TYR A 12 13.94 6.83 -7.99
N ALA A 13 13.69 7.42 -9.16
CA ALA A 13 13.22 8.79 -9.27
C ALA A 13 11.70 8.93 -9.07
N TYR A 14 10.90 7.90 -9.38
CA TYR A 14 9.44 8.00 -9.36
C TYR A 14 8.77 6.97 -8.46
N VAL A 15 9.19 5.70 -8.49
CA VAL A 15 8.52 4.63 -7.72
C VAL A 15 8.83 4.76 -6.24
N VAL A 16 10.12 4.82 -5.88
CA VAL A 16 10.54 4.92 -4.47
C VAL A 16 9.96 6.18 -3.80
N PRO A 17 10.01 7.38 -4.41
CA PRO A 17 9.42 8.57 -3.80
C PRO A 17 7.90 8.49 -3.68
N ALA A 18 7.20 7.94 -4.67
CA ALA A 18 5.75 7.76 -4.61
C ALA A 18 5.34 6.85 -3.44
N LEU A 19 6.01 5.70 -3.28
CA LEU A 19 5.69 4.77 -2.20
C LEU A 19 6.10 5.28 -0.82
N ARG A 20 7.16 6.09 -0.71
CA ARG A 20 7.46 6.81 0.53
C ARG A 20 6.33 7.75 0.93
N ARG A 21 5.70 8.45 -0.01
CA ARG A 21 4.54 9.32 0.27
C ARG A 21 3.32 8.50 0.70
N VAL A 22 3.11 7.34 0.09
CA VAL A 22 2.05 6.39 0.51
C VAL A 22 2.28 5.93 1.94
N ALA A 23 3.48 5.45 2.28
CA ALA A 23 3.84 5.03 3.63
C ALA A 23 3.63 6.15 4.67
N GLN A 24 4.05 7.37 4.34
CA GLN A 24 3.82 8.54 5.20
C GLN A 24 2.33 8.85 5.40
N ALA A 25 1.52 8.72 4.35
CA ALA A 25 0.07 8.90 4.45
C ALA A 25 -0.56 7.83 5.33
N MET A 26 -0.14 6.57 5.21
CA MET A 26 -0.61 5.47 6.06
C MET A 26 -0.27 5.73 7.54
N GLY A 27 0.95 6.17 7.84
CA GLY A 27 1.35 6.53 9.21
C GLY A 27 0.66 7.78 9.77
N ARG A 28 -0.02 8.59 8.93
CA ARG A 28 -0.90 9.66 9.44
C ARG A 28 -2.26 9.14 9.89
N VAL A 29 -2.67 7.95 9.46
CA VAL A 29 -3.92 7.30 9.86
C VAL A 29 -3.70 6.40 11.08
N LEU A 30 -2.60 5.64 11.09
CA LEU A 30 -2.16 4.82 12.22
C LEU A 30 -1.07 5.54 13.02
N ARG A 31 -1.42 6.14 14.16
CA ARG A 31 -0.52 6.92 15.03
C ARG A 31 -0.32 6.28 16.42
N SER A 32 -1.23 5.44 16.86
CA SER A 32 -1.19 4.72 18.14
C SER A 32 -1.52 3.23 17.95
N SER A 33 -1.30 2.42 18.99
CA SER A 33 -1.67 0.99 18.99
C SER A 33 -3.18 0.73 18.99
N ASP A 34 -3.96 1.72 19.40
CA ASP A 34 -5.43 1.62 19.50
C ASP A 34 -6.11 2.08 18.19
N ASP A 35 -5.35 2.71 17.29
CA ASP A 35 -5.88 3.17 16.01
C ASP A 35 -6.17 1.97 15.10
N ARG A 36 -7.38 1.95 14.55
CA ARG A 36 -7.78 0.98 13.52
C ARG A 36 -7.86 1.68 12.17
N ALA A 37 -7.33 1.04 11.13
CA ALA A 37 -7.37 1.58 9.77
C ALA A 37 -7.52 0.46 8.74
N LEU A 38 -8.33 0.72 7.71
CA LEU A 38 -8.44 -0.09 6.51
C LEU A 38 -7.79 0.64 5.34
N PHE A 39 -6.79 0.02 4.70
CA PHE A 39 -6.14 0.57 3.51
C PHE A 39 -6.53 -0.23 2.27
N ILE A 40 -7.05 0.46 1.25
CA ILE A 40 -7.38 -0.14 -0.05
C ILE A 40 -6.34 0.30 -1.08
N LEU A 41 -5.45 -0.63 -1.46
CA LEU A 41 -4.41 -0.40 -2.46
C LEU A 41 -4.95 -0.70 -3.87
N GLY A 42 -5.72 0.24 -4.42
CA GLY A 42 -6.51 0.07 -5.65
C GLY A 42 -5.75 0.04 -6.98
N ASP A 43 -4.47 -0.34 -7.00
CA ASP A 43 -3.65 -0.33 -8.21
C ASP A 43 -2.87 -1.64 -8.36
N GLU A 44 -2.88 -2.24 -9.57
CA GLU A 44 -2.19 -3.49 -9.87
C GLU A 44 -0.69 -3.45 -9.57
N ARG A 45 -0.07 -2.26 -9.55
CA ARG A 45 1.34 -2.09 -9.23
C ARG A 45 1.67 -2.61 -7.84
N TYR A 46 0.76 -2.53 -6.87
CA TYR A 46 0.99 -3.06 -5.53
C TYR A 46 1.07 -4.59 -5.48
N ALA A 47 0.57 -5.30 -6.50
CA ALA A 47 0.74 -6.75 -6.61
C ALA A 47 2.13 -7.15 -7.17
N LYS A 48 2.92 -6.20 -7.68
CA LYS A 48 4.27 -6.46 -8.20
C LYS A 48 5.25 -6.50 -7.01
N PRO A 49 6.09 -7.54 -6.86
CA PRO A 49 7.00 -7.68 -5.70
C PRO A 49 7.88 -6.44 -5.48
N SER A 50 8.43 -5.85 -6.54
CA SER A 50 9.29 -4.66 -6.46
C SER A 50 8.61 -3.40 -5.93
N TYR A 51 7.28 -3.33 -5.99
CA TYR A 51 6.49 -2.24 -5.41
C TYR A 51 6.02 -2.63 -4.01
N PHE A 52 5.54 -3.86 -3.84
CA PHE A 52 5.03 -4.35 -2.57
C PHE A 52 6.08 -4.33 -1.46
N GLU A 53 7.33 -4.70 -1.78
CA GLU A 53 8.45 -4.72 -0.82
C GLU A 53 8.79 -3.34 -0.24
N LEU A 54 8.42 -2.26 -0.94
CA LEU A 54 8.64 -0.89 -0.49
C LEU A 54 7.55 -0.39 0.47
N LEU A 55 6.49 -1.17 0.70
CA LEU A 55 5.48 -0.86 1.70
C LEU A 55 5.99 -1.13 3.13
N PRO A 56 5.46 -0.43 4.14
CA PRO A 56 5.75 -0.72 5.55
C PRO A 56 5.40 -2.15 5.94
N GLU A 57 6.12 -2.72 6.90
CA GLU A 57 5.93 -4.11 7.32
C GLU A 57 4.50 -4.39 7.80
N TYR A 58 3.93 -3.50 8.62
CA TYR A 58 2.55 -3.64 9.10
C TYR A 58 1.52 -3.69 7.98
N ALA A 59 1.80 -3.09 6.82
CA ALA A 59 0.92 -3.14 5.66
C ALA A 59 1.13 -4.43 4.86
N LYS A 60 2.39 -4.88 4.74
CA LYS A 60 2.72 -6.11 4.00
C LYS A 60 2.21 -7.36 4.71
N SER A 61 2.36 -7.42 6.03
CA SER A 61 1.99 -8.60 6.84
C SER A 61 0.49 -8.86 6.89
N THR A 62 -0.33 -7.84 6.65
CA THR A 62 -1.80 -7.92 6.68
C THR A 62 -2.44 -7.77 5.30
N ALA A 63 -1.65 -7.52 4.25
CA ALA A 63 -2.18 -7.30 2.92
C ALA A 63 -2.63 -8.61 2.28
N GLU A 64 -3.80 -8.57 1.66
CA GLU A 64 -4.35 -9.66 0.87
C GLU A 64 -4.87 -9.14 -0.48
N GLY A 65 -4.79 -9.98 -1.51
CA GLY A 65 -5.46 -9.70 -2.77
C GLY A 65 -6.97 -9.87 -2.60
N ALA A 66 -7.74 -8.86 -2.98
CA ALA A 66 -9.19 -8.85 -2.81
C ALA A 66 -9.92 -8.49 -4.11
N SER A 67 -11.03 -9.18 -4.38
CA SER A 67 -11.97 -8.78 -5.41
C SER A 67 -12.80 -7.58 -4.94
N TYR A 68 -13.43 -6.85 -5.87
CA TYR A 68 -14.29 -5.72 -5.54
C TYR A 68 -15.38 -6.08 -4.52
N THR A 69 -16.01 -7.25 -4.67
CA THR A 69 -17.04 -7.75 -3.73
C THR A 69 -16.47 -7.94 -2.32
N ARG A 70 -15.24 -8.45 -2.20
CA ARG A 70 -14.58 -8.63 -0.91
C ARG A 70 -14.21 -7.29 -0.30
N ILE A 71 -13.66 -6.36 -1.09
CA ILE A 71 -13.33 -5.00 -0.64
C ILE A 71 -14.58 -4.32 -0.07
N LYS A 72 -15.70 -4.39 -0.79
CA LYS A 72 -16.95 -3.79 -0.35
C LYS A 72 -17.43 -4.35 0.99
N ARG A 73 -17.40 -5.69 1.14
CA ARG A 73 -17.79 -6.35 2.38
C ARG A 73 -16.89 -5.95 3.55
N VAL A 74 -15.56 -5.99 3.36
CA VAL A 74 -14.61 -5.64 4.42
C VAL A 74 -14.74 -4.18 4.82
N ALA A 75 -15.05 -3.28 3.88
CA ALA A 75 -15.33 -1.89 4.20
C ALA A 75 -16.60 -1.73 5.06
N GLU A 76 -17.69 -2.43 4.71
CA GLU A 76 -18.92 -2.45 5.52
C GLU A 76 -18.67 -3.01 6.93
N GLU A 77 -17.96 -4.15 7.03
CA GLU A 77 -17.57 -4.76 8.32
C GLU A 77 -16.69 -3.83 9.17
N PHE A 78 -15.77 -3.09 8.54
CA PHE A 78 -14.89 -2.15 9.23
C PHE A 78 -15.66 -0.92 9.76
N ASP A 79 -16.60 -0.40 8.97
CA ASP A 79 -17.45 0.72 9.36
C ASP A 79 -18.36 0.34 10.55
N GLU A 80 -18.95 -0.86 10.53
CA GLU A 80 -19.75 -1.39 11.65
C GLU A 80 -18.91 -1.60 12.92
N ALA A 81 -17.67 -2.06 12.80
CA ALA A 81 -16.79 -2.32 13.95
C ALA A 81 -16.18 -1.04 14.57
N THR A 82 -16.29 0.09 13.88
CA THR A 82 -15.68 1.38 14.28
C THR A 82 -16.73 2.46 14.57
N SER A 83 -18.01 2.16 14.36
CA SER A 83 -19.17 2.96 14.79
C SER A 83 -19.50 2.69 16.25
#